data_AF-A0A371G4D6-F1
#
_entry.id   AF-A0A371G4D6-F1
#
_cell.length_a   1.000
_cell.length_b   1.000
_cell.length_c   1.000
_cell.angle_alpha   90.00
_cell.angle_beta   90.00
_cell.angle_gamma   90.00
#
_symmetry.space_group_name_H-M   'P 1'
#
loop_
_entity.id
_entity.type
_entity.pdbx_description
1 polymer ?
#
loop_
_entity_poly.entity_id
_entity_poly.type
_entity_poly.pdbx_seq_one_letter_code
_entity_poly.pdbx_strand_id
1 'polypeptide(L)'
;MKAFLFSLDGAAKDWLYLQPVLFNTWGDMKHMFLEKFFLASKTATIRKKICGIRQHSGETLHEYWERFNKLCATCPHHQINMQLLI
;
A
#
# COMPACT_ATOMS: atom_id res chain seq x y z
N MET A 1 14.46 -11.77 9.86
CA MET A 1 14.82 -10.32 9.84
C MET A 1 16.01 -9.99 8.93
N LYS A 2 17.10 -10.78 8.94
CA LYS A 2 18.32 -10.48 8.15
C LYS A 2 18.07 -10.25 6.65
N ALA A 3 17.19 -11.03 6.02
CA ALA A 3 16.88 -10.91 4.59
C ALA A 3 16.25 -9.55 4.18
N PHE A 4 15.46 -8.93 5.05
CA PHE A 4 14.76 -7.67 4.73
C PHE A 4 15.75 -6.50 4.59
N LEU A 5 16.75 -6.42 5.47
CA LEU A 5 17.83 -5.43 5.39
C LEU A 5 18.55 -5.47 4.02
N PHE A 6 18.70 -6.66 3.44
CA PHE A 6 19.34 -6.82 2.13
C PHE A 6 18.44 -6.43 0.94
N SER A 7 17.12 -6.34 1.16
CA SER A 7 16.17 -5.86 0.14
C SER A 7 16.02 -4.34 0.11
N LEU A 8 16.53 -3.64 1.13
CA LEU A 8 16.43 -2.19 1.23
C LEU A 8 17.66 -1.51 0.64
N ASP A 9 17.45 -0.34 0.04
CA ASP A 9 18.51 0.51 -0.49
C ASP A 9 18.26 2.00 -0.16
N GLY A 10 19.33 2.80 -0.23
CA GLY A 10 19.30 4.25 0.04
C GLY A 10 18.61 4.62 1.35
N ALA A 11 17.70 5.62 1.28
CA ALA A 11 17.04 6.20 2.45
C ALA A 11 16.24 5.18 3.30
N ALA A 12 15.75 4.09 2.69
CA ALA A 12 15.05 3.03 3.40
C ALA A 12 15.98 2.19 4.26
N LYS A 13 17.16 1.90 3.73
CA LYS A 13 18.23 1.19 4.42
C LYS A 13 18.78 2.04 5.56
N ASP A 14 19.10 3.30 5.30
CA ASP A 14 19.64 4.24 6.29
C ASP A 14 18.68 4.44 7.47
N TRP A 15 17.37 4.61 7.20
CA TRP A 15 16.35 4.70 8.24
C TRP A 15 16.33 3.47 9.15
N LEU A 16 16.43 2.27 8.58
CA LEU A 16 16.40 1.03 9.34
C LEU A 16 17.64 0.88 10.24
N TYR A 17 18.82 1.31 9.77
CA TYR A 17 20.06 1.34 10.56
C TYR A 17 20.03 2.34 11.72
N LEU A 18 19.23 3.41 11.63
CA LEU A 18 19.07 4.42 12.68
C LEU A 18 18.05 4.02 13.76
N GLN A 19 17.23 3.00 13.53
CA GLN A 19 16.16 2.60 14.45
C GLN A 19 16.27 1.16 15.03
N PRO A 20 17.48 0.58 15.24
CA PRO A 20 17.62 -0.86 15.52
C PRO A 20 16.97 -1.32 16.83
N VAL A 21 16.73 -0.43 17.79
CA VAL A 21 16.17 -0.73 19.12
C VAL A 21 14.64 -0.67 19.16
N LEU A 22 13.99 -0.06 18.16
CA LEU A 22 12.54 0.21 18.18
C LEU A 22 11.68 -0.98 17.72
N PHE A 23 12.27 -2.05 17.19
CA PHE A 23 11.52 -3.15 16.58
C PHE A 23 11.63 -4.42 17.42
N ASN A 24 10.67 -4.62 18.33
CA ASN A 24 10.59 -5.83 19.16
C ASN A 24 10.13 -7.06 18.37
N THR A 25 9.36 -6.84 17.29
CA THR A 25 8.88 -7.91 16.41
C THR A 25 9.00 -7.52 14.92
N TRP A 26 8.94 -8.53 14.04
CA TRP A 26 8.83 -8.29 12.59
C TRP A 26 7.56 -7.50 12.22
N GLY A 27 6.47 -7.68 12.96
CA GLY A 27 5.22 -6.95 12.76
C GLY A 27 5.39 -5.45 12.99
N ASP A 28 6.06 -5.06 14.08
CA ASP A 28 6.30 -3.66 14.43
C ASP A 28 7.18 -2.97 13.38
N MET A 29 8.24 -3.66 12.93
CA MET A 29 9.12 -3.15 11.88
C MET A 29 8.38 -2.94 10.56
N LYS A 30 7.55 -3.91 10.15
CA LYS A 30 6.73 -3.79 8.96
C LYS A 30 5.75 -2.61 9.07
N HIS A 31 5.11 -2.45 10.24
CA HIS A 31 4.17 -1.35 10.47
C HIS A 31 4.87 0.02 10.35
N MET A 32 5.95 0.23 11.09
CA MET A 32 6.70 1.49 11.07
C MET A 32 7.34 1.78 9.71
N PHE A 33 7.83 0.76 9.01
CA PHE A 33 8.35 0.92 7.65
C PHE A 33 7.26 1.41 6.70
N LEU A 34 6.07 0.80 6.78
CA LEU A 34 4.91 1.23 5.99
C LEU A 34 4.49 2.65 6.38
N GLU A 35 4.40 3.01 7.66
CA GLU A 35 4.09 4.40 8.04
C GLU A 35 5.10 5.42 7.51
N LYS A 36 6.40 5.10 7.58
CA LYS A 36 7.48 5.99 7.17
C LYS A 36 7.56 6.18 5.64
N PHE A 37 7.48 5.08 4.88
CA PHE A 37 7.74 5.08 3.44
C PHE A 37 6.47 5.00 2.60
N PHE A 38 5.41 4.39 3.11
CA PHE A 38 4.08 4.37 2.53
C PHE A 38 3.18 5.35 3.28
N LEU A 39 3.34 6.65 2.99
CA LEU A 39 2.57 7.72 3.62
C LEU A 39 1.09 7.34 3.75
N ALA A 40 0.54 7.44 4.96
CA ALA A 40 -0.87 7.23 5.22
C ALA A 40 -1.78 8.05 4.27
N SER A 41 -1.31 9.22 3.82
CA SER A 41 -1.99 10.06 2.82
C SER A 41 -2.05 9.44 1.42
N LYS A 42 -1.02 8.72 0.98
CA LYS A 42 -1.02 7.97 -0.29
C LYS A 42 -2.03 6.83 -0.22
N THR A 43 -1.99 6.08 0.89
CA THR A 43 -2.96 5.00 1.16
C THR A 43 -4.38 5.57 1.24
N ALA A 44 -4.62 6.69 1.92
CA ALA A 44 -5.92 7.34 1.99
C ALA A 44 -6.42 7.84 0.62
N THR A 45 -5.52 8.38 -0.21
CA THR A 45 -5.85 8.84 -1.57
C THR A 45 -6.25 7.65 -2.46
N ILE A 46 -5.48 6.56 -2.42
CA ILE A 46 -5.80 5.35 -3.18
C ILE A 46 -7.12 4.75 -2.67
N ARG A 47 -7.34 4.69 -1.36
CA ARG A 47 -8.62 4.25 -0.78
C ARG A 47 -9.79 5.07 -1.29
N LYS A 48 -9.68 6.40 -1.27
CA LYS A 48 -10.71 7.31 -1.80
C LYS A 48 -10.99 7.07 -3.29
N LYS A 49 -9.94 6.81 -4.09
CA LYS A 49 -10.09 6.47 -5.52
C LYS A 49 -10.79 5.13 -5.73
N ILE A 50 -10.47 4.11 -4.93
CA ILE A 50 -11.13 2.80 -5.01
C ILE A 50 -12.60 2.91 -4.59
N CYS A 51 -12.92 3.55 -3.46
CA CYS A 51 -14.31 3.75 -3.01
C CYS A 51 -15.14 4.64 -3.95
N GLY A 52 -14.49 5.56 -4.66
CA GLY A 52 -15.15 6.50 -5.57
C GLY A 52 -15.16 6.05 -7.03
N ILE A 53 -14.59 4.89 -7.36
CA ILE A 53 -14.52 4.44 -8.75
C ILE A 53 -15.93 4.10 -9.24
N ARG A 54 -16.25 4.57 -10.44
CA ARG A 54 -17.52 4.29 -11.12
C ARG A 54 -17.23 4.03 -12.58
N GLN A 55 -18.07 3.22 -13.21
CA GLN A 55 -18.03 3.01 -14.65
C GLN A 55 -18.28 4.35 -15.35
N HIS A 56 -17.42 4.71 -16.29
CA HIS A 56 -17.58 5.93 -17.07
C HIS A 56 -18.63 5.73 -18.17
N SER A 57 -19.22 6.82 -18.66
CA SER A 57 -20.12 6.77 -19.83
C SER A 57 -19.33 6.29 -21.05
N GLY A 58 -19.79 5.22 -21.69
CA GLY A 58 -19.13 4.60 -22.84
C GLY A 58 -17.98 3.64 -22.51
N GLU A 59 -17.62 3.48 -21.22
CA GLU A 59 -16.65 2.46 -20.79
C GLU A 59 -17.35 1.09 -20.73
N THR A 60 -16.74 0.06 -21.30
CA THR A 60 -17.25 -1.31 -21.19
C THR A 60 -17.02 -1.85 -19.77
N LEU A 61 -17.79 -2.87 -19.38
CA LEU A 61 -17.60 -3.54 -18.09
C LEU A 61 -16.18 -4.12 -17.95
N HIS A 62 -15.60 -4.61 -19.05
CA HIS A 62 -14.24 -5.15 -19.05
C HIS A 62 -13.19 -4.07 -18.77
N GLU A 63 -13.27 -2.93 -19.45
CA GLU A 63 -12.34 -1.80 -19.24
C GLU A 63 -12.46 -1.24 -17.82
N TYR A 64 -13.69 -1.13 -17.31
CA TYR A 64 -13.93 -0.75 -15.91
C TYR A 64 -13.25 -1.73 -14.94
N TRP A 65 -13.43 -3.04 -15.16
CA TRP A 65 -12.85 -4.08 -14.32
C TRP A 65 -11.32 -4.07 -14.35
N GLU A 66 -10.71 -3.86 -15.50
CA GLU A 66 -9.26 -3.73 -15.64
C GLU A 66 -8.73 -2.51 -14.87
N ARG A 67 -9.40 -1.36 -15.01
CA ARG A 67 -9.06 -0.14 -14.28
C ARG A 67 -9.20 -0.31 -12.77
N PHE A 68 -10.26 -0.96 -12.32
CA PHE A 68 -10.48 -1.30 -10.91
C PHE A 68 -9.34 -2.16 -10.36
N ASN A 69 -9.01 -3.27 -11.04
CA ASN A 69 -7.93 -4.17 -10.60
C ASN A 69 -6.57 -3.47 -10.57
N LYS A 70 -6.29 -2.64 -11.57
CA LYS A 70 -5.06 -1.84 -11.61
C LYS A 70 -4.97 -0.88 -10.42
N LEU A 71 -6.07 -0.23 -10.05
CA LEU A 71 -6.16 0.61 -8.85
C LEU A 71 -5.93 -0.19 -7.56
N CYS A 72 -6.54 -1.36 -7.42
CA CYS A 72 -6.36 -2.24 -6.26
C CYS A 72 -4.90 -2.73 -6.13
N ALA A 73 -4.24 -3.05 -7.24
CA ALA A 73 -2.84 -3.48 -7.25
C ALA A 73 -1.86 -2.38 -6.77
N THR A 74 -2.21 -1.09 -6.88
CA THR A 74 -1.35 0.01 -6.40
C THR A 74 -1.27 0.13 -4.88
N CYS A 75 -2.17 -0.52 -4.14
CA CYS A 75 -2.14 -0.52 -2.68
C CYS A 75 -2.54 -1.90 -2.12
N PRO A 76 -1.62 -2.89 -2.10
CA PRO A 76 -1.90 -4.23 -1.56
C PRO A 76 -2.23 -4.24 -0.06
N HIS A 77 -2.04 -3.10 0.62
CA HIS A 77 -2.40 -2.89 2.02
C HIS A 77 -3.58 -1.91 2.18
N HIS A 78 -4.46 -1.80 1.17
CA HIS A 78 -5.57 -0.85 1.22
C HIS A 78 -6.54 -1.09 2.38
N GLN A 79 -6.54 -2.27 3.02
CA GLN A 79 -7.47 -2.70 4.08
C GLN A 79 -8.96 -2.59 3.72
N ILE A 80 -9.29 -2.14 2.50
CA ILE A 80 -10.65 -2.11 1.98
C ILE A 80 -11.13 -3.55 1.78
N ASN A 81 -12.23 -3.91 2.43
CA ASN A 81 -12.94 -5.14 2.15
C ASN A 81 -13.57 -5.02 0.75
N MET A 82 -13.14 -5.89 -0.18
CA MET A 82 -13.67 -5.93 -1.55
C MET A 82 -15.18 -6.13 -1.60
N GLN A 83 -15.79 -6.73 -0.57
CA GLN A 83 -17.24 -6.94 -0.48
C GLN A 83 -18.05 -5.65 -0.26
N LEU A 84 -17.42 -4.54 0.14
CA LEU A 84 -18.09 -3.24 0.32
C LEU A 84 -18.09 -2.37 -0.95
N LEU A 85 -17.49 -2.87 -2.04
CA LEU A 85 -17.31 -2.13 -3.31
C LEU A 85 -18.15 -2.68 -4.46
N ILE A 86 -18.95 -3.73 -4.21
CA ILE A 86 -19.86 -4.36 -5.17
C ILE A 86 -21.27 -3.80 -4.94
#